data_AF-A0A087U6V3-F1
#
_entry.id   AF-A0A087U6V3-F1
#
_cell.length_a   1.000
_cell.length_b   1.000
_cell.length_c   1.000
_cell.angle_alpha   90.00
_cell.angle_beta   90.00
_cell.angle_gamma   90.00
#
_symmetry.space_group_name_H-M   'P 1'
#
loop_
_entity.id
_entity.type
_entity.pdbx_description
1 polymer ?
#
loop_
_entity_poly.entity_id
_entity_poly.type
_entity_poly.pdbx_seq_one_letter_code
_entity_poly.pdbx_strand_id
1 'polypeptide(L)'
;MLQVMSDTESVLKAILSLLCEAASPCDPNQYKTGFWGRAQVVSCAMTLLVSWAFSEPQVQVHLFQYPSLDTLLKRLVLDDPEPALRREACTGFYRLCLGSNADGNTGYHFVVPLLNSLLSFLSVAQNMKPPRPDEEDKEPYGPGCKDYFWLVCRLVDSLDEEALQDTKDQKAALDLEKLARYLAESITTRDYRETRHNTIEDDGLRGLINLMTVVMKHNLSFKCSKEGKELVLHLFDALFALPSPKQRHLPKCKSPSVRSAAYDLLVEMLKGSIENYQVLHEKLLLQHTPDSHNPYPWDYWPHEDGRAECGYVGLTNLGATCYLASCIQHLYMLPQARASILSAKIDENCKHENTLRELQRMFAYLLESERKAYNPRGFCKVYTMDHQLLNTGEQKDMAEFFTNLISKLEEMTP
;
A
#
# COMPACT_ATOMS: atom_id res chain seq x y z
N MET A 1 40.09 -8.37 -28.02
CA MET A 1 38.87 -8.50 -27.17
C MET A 1 39.02 -9.66 -26.19
N LEU A 2 39.21 -10.91 -26.65
CA LEU A 2 39.49 -12.05 -25.74
C LEU A 2 40.74 -11.88 -24.86
N GLN A 3 41.83 -11.29 -25.36
CA GLN A 3 43.03 -10.95 -24.57
C GLN A 3 42.82 -9.82 -23.55
N VAL A 4 41.76 -9.00 -23.69
CA VAL A 4 41.42 -7.95 -22.72
C VAL A 4 40.56 -8.53 -21.59
N MET A 5 39.84 -9.61 -21.87
CA MET A 5 39.01 -10.34 -20.90
C MET A 5 39.77 -11.40 -20.09
N SER A 6 41.09 -11.53 -20.27
CA SER A 6 41.90 -12.48 -19.49
C SER A 6 42.15 -12.02 -18.05
N ASP A 7 41.98 -10.73 -17.77
CA ASP A 7 42.00 -10.17 -16.41
C ASP A 7 40.56 -9.96 -15.93
N THR A 8 39.99 -11.03 -15.35
CA THR A 8 38.61 -11.06 -14.86
C THR A 8 38.35 -9.99 -13.80
N GLU A 9 39.32 -9.69 -12.94
CA GLU A 9 39.14 -8.70 -11.87
C GLU A 9 39.05 -7.28 -12.44
N SER A 10 39.97 -6.91 -13.34
CA SER A 10 40.00 -5.57 -13.93
C SER A 10 38.78 -5.27 -14.79
N VAL A 11 38.34 -6.23 -15.60
CA VAL A 11 37.16 -6.04 -16.47
C VAL A 11 35.88 -5.97 -15.64
N LEU A 12 35.74 -6.81 -14.61
CA LEU A 12 34.59 -6.73 -13.71
C LEU A 12 34.55 -5.38 -12.99
N LYS A 13 35.69 -4.91 -12.48
CA LYS A 13 35.80 -3.59 -11.86
C LYS A 13 35.37 -2.47 -12.80
N ALA A 14 35.73 -2.54 -14.09
CA ALA A 14 35.31 -1.56 -15.09
C ALA A 14 33.79 -1.58 -15.32
N ILE A 15 33.18 -2.76 -15.44
CA ILE A 15 31.72 -2.91 -15.60
C ILE A 15 30.99 -2.37 -14.36
N LEU A 16 31.46 -2.72 -13.15
CA LEU A 16 30.87 -2.26 -11.90
C LEU A 16 31.06 -0.75 -11.71
N SER A 17 32.18 -0.17 -12.13
CA SER A 17 32.38 1.30 -12.13
C SER A 17 31.41 2.01 -13.06
N LEU A 18 31.18 1.46 -14.25
CA LEU A 18 30.23 2.00 -15.21
C LEU A 18 28.79 1.94 -14.66
N LEU A 19 28.41 0.86 -13.99
CA LEU A 19 27.13 0.77 -13.28
C LEU A 19 27.03 1.79 -12.13
N CYS A 20 28.10 1.96 -11.35
CA CYS A 20 28.17 2.98 -10.29
C CYS A 20 27.94 4.39 -10.84
N GLU A 21 28.64 4.75 -11.92
CA GLU A 21 28.55 6.06 -12.58
C GLU A 21 27.16 6.27 -13.18
N ALA A 22 26.63 5.27 -13.87
CA ALA A 22 25.28 5.32 -14.43
C ALA A 22 24.24 5.56 -13.33
N ALA A 23 24.39 4.96 -12.15
CA ALA A 23 23.49 5.10 -11.00
C ALA A 23 23.74 6.37 -10.15
N SER A 24 24.64 7.27 -10.58
CA SER A 24 25.04 8.46 -9.82
C SER A 24 24.84 9.73 -10.66
N PRO A 25 23.60 10.23 -10.79
CA PRO A 25 23.32 11.37 -11.65
C PRO A 25 24.04 12.63 -11.14
N CYS A 26 24.71 13.35 -12.04
CA CYS A 26 25.45 14.57 -11.71
C CYS A 26 24.54 15.77 -11.40
N ASP A 27 23.32 15.80 -11.97
CA ASP A 27 22.31 16.85 -11.76
C ASP A 27 20.93 16.22 -11.50
N PRO A 28 20.25 16.59 -10.40
CA PRO A 28 18.88 16.14 -10.10
C PRO A 28 17.83 16.48 -11.17
N ASN A 29 18.09 17.44 -12.05
CA ASN A 29 17.17 17.79 -13.14
C ASN A 29 17.42 16.97 -14.42
N GLN A 30 18.59 16.34 -14.56
CA GLN A 30 18.95 15.60 -15.78
C GLN A 30 18.18 14.28 -15.96
N TYR A 31 17.77 13.62 -14.88
CA TYR A 31 16.98 12.38 -15.01
C TYR A 31 15.51 12.65 -15.42
N LYS A 32 15.01 13.87 -15.22
CA LYS A 32 13.64 14.28 -15.59
C LYS A 32 13.50 14.73 -17.05
N THR A 33 14.61 15.11 -17.69
CA THR A 33 14.58 15.64 -19.07
C THR A 33 14.58 14.56 -20.14
N GLY A 34 14.55 13.27 -19.75
CA GLY A 34 14.53 12.15 -20.69
C GLY A 34 15.75 12.07 -21.59
N PHE A 35 16.88 12.67 -21.18
CA PHE A 35 18.12 12.59 -21.94
C PHE A 35 18.60 11.13 -21.95
N TRP A 36 18.51 10.52 -23.13
CA TRP A 36 18.70 9.10 -23.39
C TRP A 36 20.05 8.62 -22.87
N GLY A 37 20.06 7.51 -22.12
CA GLY A 37 21.29 6.75 -21.93
C GLY A 37 21.35 5.94 -20.66
N ARG A 38 20.95 6.44 -19.48
CA ARG A 38 21.31 5.79 -18.20
C ARG A 38 20.72 4.39 -18.07
N ALA A 39 19.40 4.25 -18.25
CA ALA A 39 18.75 2.95 -18.26
C ALA A 39 19.31 2.03 -19.36
N GLN A 40 19.59 2.56 -20.57
CA GLN A 40 20.19 1.77 -21.66
C GLN A 40 21.62 1.32 -21.36
N VAL A 41 22.42 2.16 -20.72
CA VAL A 41 23.79 1.88 -20.27
C VAL A 41 23.76 0.77 -19.23
N VAL A 42 22.87 0.87 -18.24
CA VAL A 42 22.65 -0.19 -17.25
C VAL A 42 22.19 -1.48 -17.93
N SER A 43 21.24 -1.41 -18.87
CA SER A 43 20.76 -2.58 -19.62
C SER A 43 21.90 -3.27 -20.40
N CYS A 44 22.75 -2.51 -21.11
CA CYS A 44 23.89 -3.04 -21.85
C CYS A 44 24.95 -3.62 -20.92
N ALA A 45 25.30 -2.91 -19.84
CA ALA A 45 26.29 -3.35 -18.86
C ALA A 45 25.85 -4.62 -18.12
N MET A 46 24.58 -4.68 -17.71
CA MET A 46 24.00 -5.88 -17.10
C MET A 46 23.95 -7.03 -18.09
N THR A 47 23.59 -6.79 -19.36
CA THR A 47 23.60 -7.85 -20.38
C THR A 47 25.01 -8.42 -20.58
N LEU A 48 26.03 -7.56 -20.65
CA LEU A 48 27.42 -7.98 -20.75
C LEU A 48 27.85 -8.77 -19.50
N LEU A 49 27.53 -8.28 -18.30
CA LEU A 49 27.84 -8.96 -17.04
C LEU A 49 27.20 -10.34 -16.98
N VAL A 50 25.92 -10.45 -17.32
CA VAL A 50 25.18 -11.72 -17.34
C VAL A 50 25.83 -12.69 -18.32
N SER A 51 26.01 -12.30 -19.59
CA SER A 51 26.62 -13.17 -20.60
C SER A 51 28.02 -13.64 -20.20
N TRP A 52 28.80 -12.76 -19.58
CA TRP A 52 30.15 -13.10 -19.14
C TRP A 52 30.16 -14.01 -17.91
N ALA A 53 29.29 -13.76 -16.93
CA ALA A 53 29.13 -14.61 -15.76
C ALA A 53 28.76 -16.07 -16.12
N PHE A 54 27.98 -16.27 -17.18
CA PHE A 54 27.68 -17.61 -17.71
C PHE A 54 28.85 -18.27 -18.44
N SER A 55 29.86 -17.50 -18.85
CA SER A 55 31.00 -17.98 -19.62
C SER A 55 32.26 -18.17 -18.78
N GLU A 56 32.41 -17.42 -17.68
CA GLU A 56 33.60 -17.39 -16.84
C GLU A 56 33.25 -17.58 -15.34
N PRO A 57 33.50 -18.77 -14.76
CA PRO A 57 33.15 -19.07 -13.37
C PRO A 57 33.79 -18.15 -12.33
N GLN A 58 34.96 -17.58 -12.61
CA GLN A 58 35.64 -16.67 -11.67
C GLN A 58 34.87 -15.36 -11.43
N VAL A 59 33.96 -14.98 -12.34
CA VAL A 59 33.13 -13.77 -12.20
C VAL A 59 32.33 -13.81 -10.90
N GLN A 60 31.81 -14.98 -10.49
CA GLN A 60 31.06 -15.11 -9.25
C GLN A 60 31.92 -14.71 -8.03
N VAL A 61 33.12 -15.27 -7.94
CA VAL A 61 34.03 -15.04 -6.81
C VAL A 61 34.40 -13.56 -6.73
N HIS A 62 34.82 -12.96 -7.86
CA HIS A 62 35.21 -11.56 -7.89
C HIS A 62 34.04 -10.59 -7.67
N LEU A 63 32.83 -10.93 -8.12
CA LEU A 63 31.64 -10.11 -7.93
C LEU A 63 31.33 -9.92 -6.45
N PHE A 64 31.24 -11.02 -5.69
CA PHE A 64 30.92 -10.96 -4.26
C PHE A 64 32.12 -10.56 -3.38
N GLN A 65 33.34 -10.55 -3.90
CA GLN A 65 34.51 -9.96 -3.24
C GLN A 65 34.65 -8.45 -3.50
N TYR A 66 33.84 -7.88 -4.40
CA TYR A 66 33.93 -6.46 -4.73
C TYR A 66 33.57 -5.58 -3.52
N PRO A 67 34.48 -4.74 -2.98
CA PRO A 67 34.31 -4.09 -1.68
C PRO A 67 33.10 -3.16 -1.54
N SER A 68 32.52 -2.70 -2.65
CA SER A 68 31.38 -1.78 -2.67
C SER A 68 30.14 -2.37 -3.36
N LEU A 69 30.06 -3.69 -3.47
CA LEU A 69 28.94 -4.36 -4.12
C LEU A 69 27.61 -3.98 -3.46
N ASP A 70 27.53 -4.09 -2.13
CA ASP A 70 26.32 -3.79 -1.36
C ASP A 70 25.81 -2.35 -1.58
N THR A 71 26.74 -1.39 -1.57
CA THR A 71 26.43 0.02 -1.85
C THR A 71 25.93 0.22 -3.28
N LEU A 72 26.55 -0.47 -4.25
CA LEU A 72 26.13 -0.43 -5.65
C LEU A 72 24.75 -1.07 -5.84
N LEU A 73 24.53 -2.25 -5.27
CA LEU A 73 23.26 -2.96 -5.31
C LEU A 73 22.14 -2.08 -4.79
N LYS A 74 22.30 -1.55 -3.56
CA LYS A 74 21.34 -0.64 -2.95
C LYS A 74 21.05 0.57 -3.85
N ARG A 75 22.09 1.16 -4.45
CA ARG A 75 21.91 2.30 -5.36
C ARG A 75 21.09 1.93 -6.59
N LEU A 76 21.43 0.82 -7.25
CA LEU A 76 20.78 0.36 -8.47
C LEU A 76 19.32 -0.07 -8.27
N VAL A 77 19.00 -0.72 -7.15
CA VAL A 77 17.68 -1.36 -6.96
C VAL A 77 16.72 -0.54 -6.10
N LEU A 78 17.22 0.46 -5.35
CA LEU A 78 16.43 1.27 -4.42
C LEU A 78 16.63 2.78 -4.60
N ASP A 79 17.87 3.25 -4.51
CA ASP A 79 18.13 4.69 -4.32
C ASP A 79 18.08 5.51 -5.61
N ASP A 80 18.24 4.89 -6.80
CA ASP A 80 18.23 5.62 -8.07
C ASP A 80 16.87 6.30 -8.30
N PRO A 81 16.85 7.59 -8.69
CA PRO A 81 15.60 8.32 -8.90
C PRO A 81 14.85 7.91 -10.18
N GLU A 82 15.48 7.23 -11.13
CA GLU A 82 14.87 6.88 -12.41
C GLU A 82 14.28 5.45 -12.35
N PRO A 83 12.94 5.28 -12.43
CA PRO A 83 12.32 3.97 -12.34
C PRO A 83 12.75 3.00 -13.45
N ALA A 84 12.97 3.51 -14.66
CA ALA A 84 13.46 2.70 -15.78
C ALA A 84 14.83 2.10 -15.49
N LEU A 85 15.73 2.84 -14.85
CA LEU A 85 17.06 2.36 -14.48
C LEU A 85 16.97 1.25 -13.44
N ARG A 86 16.19 1.45 -12.37
CA ARG A 86 15.98 0.41 -11.35
C ARG A 86 15.41 -0.86 -11.96
N ARG A 87 14.44 -0.72 -12.87
CA ARG A 87 13.83 -1.85 -13.58
C ARG A 87 14.84 -2.63 -14.43
N GLU A 88 15.69 -1.94 -15.18
CA GLU A 88 16.75 -2.59 -15.97
C GLU A 88 17.78 -3.28 -15.08
N ALA A 89 18.19 -2.65 -13.96
CA ALA A 89 19.09 -3.26 -13.00
C ALA A 89 18.49 -4.54 -12.37
N CYS A 90 17.25 -4.45 -11.85
CA CYS A 90 16.54 -5.60 -11.28
C CYS A 90 16.33 -6.71 -12.30
N THR A 91 16.00 -6.37 -13.56
CA THR A 91 15.88 -7.35 -14.64
C THR A 91 17.22 -8.02 -14.94
N GLY A 92 18.32 -7.25 -14.92
CA GLY A 92 19.68 -7.77 -15.07
C GLY A 92 20.05 -8.77 -13.98
N PHE A 93 19.79 -8.44 -12.71
CA PHE A 93 20.05 -9.34 -11.59
C PHE A 93 19.15 -10.58 -11.63
N TYR A 94 17.88 -10.42 -12.02
CA TYR A 94 16.98 -11.54 -12.26
C TYR A 94 17.56 -12.49 -13.32
N ARG A 95 18.05 -11.97 -14.46
CA ARG A 95 18.68 -12.78 -15.51
C ARG A 95 19.99 -13.41 -15.07
N LEU A 96 20.78 -12.73 -14.23
CA LEU A 96 22.01 -13.27 -13.67
C LEU A 96 21.72 -14.51 -12.80
N CYS A 97 20.65 -14.49 -12.03
CA CYS A 97 20.29 -15.57 -11.11
C CYS A 97 19.42 -16.66 -11.74
N LEU A 98 18.39 -16.28 -12.49
CA LEU A 98 17.33 -17.18 -12.97
C LEU A 98 17.25 -17.27 -14.49
N GLY A 99 18.17 -16.60 -15.20
CA GLY A 99 18.34 -16.79 -16.63
C GLY A 99 19.00 -18.13 -16.96
N SER A 100 18.91 -18.49 -18.23
CA SER A 100 19.63 -19.61 -18.82
C SER A 100 20.41 -19.16 -20.05
N ASN A 101 21.56 -19.79 -20.29
CA ASN A 101 22.30 -19.61 -21.54
C ASN A 101 21.80 -20.58 -22.63
N ALA A 102 22.36 -20.48 -23.84
CA ALA A 102 21.99 -21.35 -24.97
C ALA A 102 22.24 -22.85 -24.70
N ASP A 103 23.15 -23.17 -23.79
CA ASP A 103 23.52 -24.53 -23.39
C ASP A 103 22.64 -25.07 -22.24
N GLY A 104 21.68 -24.26 -21.73
CA GLY A 104 20.80 -24.63 -20.63
C GLY A 104 21.39 -24.44 -19.22
N ASN A 105 22.60 -23.89 -19.11
CA ASN A 105 23.20 -23.56 -17.81
C ASN A 105 22.46 -22.40 -17.15
N THR A 106 22.20 -22.54 -15.85
CA THR A 106 21.44 -21.59 -15.03
C THR A 106 22.31 -20.85 -14.01
N GLY A 107 21.90 -19.65 -13.63
CA GLY A 107 22.60 -18.79 -12.69
C GLY A 107 22.32 -19.04 -11.20
N TYR A 108 21.74 -20.18 -10.82
CA TYR A 108 21.23 -20.42 -9.46
C TYR A 108 22.26 -20.22 -8.34
N HIS A 109 23.55 -20.44 -8.63
CA HIS A 109 24.66 -20.20 -7.70
C HIS A 109 24.82 -18.72 -7.28
N PHE A 110 24.24 -17.77 -8.02
CA PHE A 110 24.19 -16.36 -7.64
C PHE A 110 23.04 -16.03 -6.67
N VAL A 111 22.01 -16.87 -6.56
CA VAL A 111 20.76 -16.55 -5.85
C VAL A 111 21.01 -16.28 -4.36
N VAL A 112 21.61 -17.24 -3.64
CA VAL A 112 21.79 -17.14 -2.17
C VAL A 112 22.73 -15.98 -1.79
N PRO A 113 23.92 -15.81 -2.40
CA PRO A 113 24.80 -14.69 -2.07
C PRO A 113 24.16 -13.34 -2.37
N LEU A 114 23.45 -13.21 -3.50
CA LEU A 114 22.76 -11.97 -3.85
C LEU A 114 21.59 -11.67 -2.90
N LEU A 115 20.81 -12.67 -2.52
CA LEU A 115 19.73 -12.53 -1.55
C LEU A 115 20.25 -12.06 -0.19
N ASN A 116 21.39 -12.58 0.30
CA ASN A 116 21.99 -12.13 1.54
C ASN A 116 22.30 -10.61 1.53
N SER A 117 22.89 -10.12 0.44
CA SER A 117 23.11 -8.68 0.24
C SER A 117 21.78 -7.91 0.16
N LEU A 118 20.84 -8.35 -0.68
CA LEU A 118 19.56 -7.65 -0.87
C LEU A 118 18.73 -7.58 0.40
N LEU A 119 18.65 -8.66 1.18
CA LEU A 119 17.89 -8.72 2.44
C LEU A 119 18.52 -7.86 3.54
N SER A 120 19.83 -7.56 3.47
CA SER A 120 20.47 -6.61 4.39
C SER A 120 19.88 -5.20 4.31
N PHE A 121 19.30 -4.83 3.15
CA PHE A 121 18.64 -3.54 2.94
C PHE A 121 17.13 -3.57 3.14
N LEU A 122 16.54 -4.71 3.55
CA LEU A 122 15.08 -4.87 3.66
C LEU A 122 14.45 -3.83 4.59
N SER A 123 15.12 -3.51 5.71
CA SER A 123 14.69 -2.49 6.66
C SER A 123 14.63 -1.08 6.05
N VAL A 124 15.52 -0.77 5.11
CA VAL A 124 15.52 0.49 4.36
C VAL A 124 14.41 0.46 3.32
N ALA A 125 14.33 -0.61 2.51
CA ALA A 125 13.36 -0.77 1.44
C ALA A 125 11.91 -0.66 1.94
N GLN A 126 11.58 -1.33 3.05
CA GLN A 126 10.22 -1.29 3.61
C GLN A 126 9.80 0.11 4.09
N ASN A 127 10.76 1.00 4.35
CA ASN A 127 10.50 2.33 4.87
C ASN A 127 10.47 3.42 3.81
N MET A 128 10.85 3.11 2.57
CA MET A 128 10.79 4.03 1.45
C MET A 128 9.37 4.54 1.20
N LYS A 129 9.29 5.80 0.77
CA LYS A 129 8.05 6.47 0.37
C LYS A 129 8.33 7.11 -0.98
N PRO A 130 7.77 6.59 -2.08
CA PRO A 130 7.90 7.28 -3.35
C PRO A 130 7.24 8.66 -3.23
N PRO A 131 7.78 9.67 -3.90
CA PRO A 131 7.14 10.97 -3.95
C PRO A 131 5.78 10.85 -4.66
N ARG A 132 4.89 11.82 -4.40
CA ARG A 132 3.59 11.84 -5.09
C ARG A 132 3.82 11.95 -6.60
N PRO A 133 3.12 11.16 -7.42
CA PRO A 133 3.21 11.28 -8.86
C PRO A 133 2.73 12.67 -9.30
N ASP A 134 3.48 13.29 -10.21
CA ASP A 134 3.13 14.57 -10.83
C ASP A 134 1.96 14.41 -11.85
N GLU A 135 1.79 13.21 -12.39
CA GLU A 135 0.71 12.80 -13.32
C GLU A 135 0.14 11.43 -12.89
N GLU A 136 -1.18 11.25 -12.95
CA GLU A 136 -1.88 10.07 -12.40
C GLU A 136 -1.39 8.71 -12.96
N ASP A 137 -0.82 8.67 -14.17
CA ASP A 137 -0.43 7.43 -14.86
C ASP A 137 1.09 7.18 -14.95
N LYS A 138 1.94 8.02 -14.34
CA LYS A 138 3.39 7.84 -14.39
C LYS A 138 3.98 7.46 -13.04
N GLU A 139 4.89 6.47 -13.07
CA GLU A 139 5.67 6.13 -11.89
C GLU A 139 6.52 7.35 -11.48
N PRO A 140 6.44 7.80 -10.22
CA PRO A 140 7.12 9.00 -9.79
C PRO A 140 8.64 8.82 -9.82
N TYR A 141 9.34 9.87 -10.26
CA TYR A 141 10.80 9.94 -10.11
C TYR A 141 11.17 10.10 -8.64
N GLY A 142 12.21 9.38 -8.22
CA GLY A 142 12.68 9.32 -6.85
C GLY A 142 12.98 7.88 -6.43
N PRO A 143 13.62 7.67 -5.27
CA PRO A 143 13.91 6.34 -4.76
C PRO A 143 12.62 5.55 -4.55
N GLY A 144 12.68 4.23 -4.74
CA GLY A 144 11.50 3.37 -4.70
C GLY A 144 11.85 1.91 -4.44
N CYS A 145 10.90 1.17 -3.86
CA CYS A 145 11.12 -0.22 -3.46
C CYS A 145 10.34 -1.25 -4.30
N LYS A 146 9.53 -0.81 -5.28
CA LYS A 146 8.71 -1.70 -6.13
C LYS A 146 9.56 -2.74 -6.87
N ASP A 147 10.56 -2.30 -7.63
CA ASP A 147 11.44 -3.20 -8.41
C ASP A 147 12.31 -4.09 -7.50
N TYR A 148 12.75 -3.56 -6.36
CA TYR A 148 13.49 -4.33 -5.34
C TYR A 148 12.64 -5.50 -4.81
N PHE A 149 11.42 -5.23 -4.35
CA PHE A 149 10.55 -6.29 -3.83
C PHE A 149 10.18 -7.28 -4.92
N TRP A 150 9.97 -6.82 -6.16
CA TRP A 150 9.77 -7.71 -7.31
C TRP A 150 10.95 -8.69 -7.47
N LEU A 151 12.19 -8.18 -7.47
CA LEU A 151 13.40 -9.01 -7.61
C LEU A 151 13.52 -9.99 -6.44
N VAL A 152 13.48 -9.50 -5.20
CA VAL A 152 13.64 -10.33 -4.00
C VAL A 152 12.57 -11.41 -3.93
N CYS A 153 11.32 -11.09 -4.24
CA CYS A 153 10.24 -12.09 -4.29
C CYS A 153 10.56 -13.17 -5.32
N ARG A 154 11.01 -12.83 -6.54
CA ARG A 154 11.34 -13.83 -7.56
C ARG A 154 12.49 -14.73 -7.15
N LEU A 155 13.52 -14.16 -6.53
CA LEU A 155 14.67 -14.92 -6.05
C LEU A 155 14.29 -15.88 -4.91
N VAL A 156 13.49 -15.43 -3.92
CA VAL A 156 13.03 -16.33 -2.85
C VAL A 156 12.08 -17.40 -3.39
N ASP A 157 11.22 -17.09 -4.37
CA ASP A 157 10.27 -18.07 -4.97
C ASP A 157 11.00 -19.19 -5.71
N SER A 158 12.22 -18.91 -6.16
CA SER A 158 13.05 -19.83 -6.94
C SER A 158 13.93 -20.76 -6.11
N LEU A 159 13.99 -20.56 -4.79
CA LEU A 159 14.77 -21.44 -3.91
C LEU A 159 14.16 -22.85 -3.90
N ASP A 160 14.98 -23.88 -4.01
CA ASP A 160 14.59 -25.27 -3.82
C ASP A 160 15.19 -25.84 -2.52
N GLU A 161 14.74 -27.03 -2.11
CA GLU A 161 15.23 -27.68 -0.89
C GLU A 161 16.74 -28.01 -0.97
N GLU A 162 17.28 -28.19 -2.17
CA GLU A 162 18.72 -28.47 -2.41
C GLU A 162 19.58 -27.20 -2.23
N ALA A 163 19.15 -26.04 -2.75
CA ALA A 163 19.83 -24.75 -2.54
C ALA A 163 19.82 -24.28 -1.07
N LEU A 164 18.88 -24.77 -0.27
CA LEU A 164 18.83 -24.54 1.17
C LEU A 164 19.80 -25.43 1.96
N GLN A 165 20.28 -26.54 1.37
CA GLN A 165 21.15 -27.52 2.04
C GLN A 165 22.59 -27.54 1.53
N ASP A 166 22.87 -27.17 0.27
CA ASP A 166 24.19 -27.30 -0.37
C ASP A 166 25.21 -26.16 -0.05
N THR A 167 24.99 -25.42 1.03
CA THR A 167 26.02 -24.55 1.61
C THR A 167 26.90 -25.37 2.55
N LYS A 168 28.00 -25.93 2.01
CA LYS A 168 29.12 -26.47 2.80
C LYS A 168 29.70 -25.45 3.79
N ASP A 169 29.37 -24.17 3.63
CA ASP A 169 29.54 -23.09 4.62
C ASP A 169 28.24 -22.80 5.36
N GLN A 170 28.08 -23.32 6.59
CA GLN A 170 26.96 -23.02 7.50
C GLN A 170 26.78 -21.51 7.81
N LYS A 171 27.70 -20.63 7.39
CA LYS A 171 27.64 -19.16 7.54
C LYS A 171 26.84 -18.43 6.44
N ALA A 172 26.51 -19.09 5.32
CA ALA A 172 25.83 -18.46 4.18
C ALA A 172 24.38 -18.93 3.94
N ALA A 173 23.86 -19.83 4.77
CA ALA A 173 22.50 -20.34 4.66
C ALA A 173 21.45 -19.27 4.99
N LEU A 174 20.43 -19.13 4.13
CA LEU A 174 19.31 -18.21 4.34
C LEU A 174 18.32 -18.80 5.34
N ASP A 175 18.18 -18.17 6.50
CA ASP A 175 17.20 -18.55 7.51
C ASP A 175 15.82 -17.95 7.18
N LEU A 176 15.04 -18.69 6.38
CA LEU A 176 13.68 -18.32 5.98
C LEU A 176 12.70 -18.26 7.17
N GLU A 177 12.95 -19.04 8.23
CA GLU A 177 12.16 -19.04 9.46
C GLU A 177 12.33 -17.72 10.24
N LYS A 178 13.57 -17.23 10.36
CA LYS A 178 13.86 -15.92 10.94
C LYS A 178 13.30 -14.80 10.07
N LEU A 179 13.41 -14.91 8.74
CA LEU A 179 12.82 -13.94 7.82
C LEU A 179 11.29 -13.88 7.96
N ALA A 180 10.61 -15.03 8.03
CA ALA A 180 9.16 -15.09 8.23
C ALA A 180 8.71 -14.36 9.51
N ARG A 181 9.41 -14.58 10.64
CA ARG A 181 9.12 -13.87 11.90
C ARG A 181 9.32 -12.36 11.77
N TYR A 182 10.43 -11.94 11.15
CA TYR A 182 10.70 -10.53 10.90
C TYR A 182 9.63 -9.86 10.02
N LEU A 183 9.18 -10.54 8.96
CA LEU A 183 8.15 -10.05 8.07
C LEU A 183 6.80 -9.95 8.79
N ALA A 184 6.42 -10.97 9.56
CA ALA A 184 5.19 -10.95 10.35
C ALA A 184 5.16 -9.79 11.36
N GLU A 185 6.26 -9.58 12.09
CA GLU A 185 6.42 -8.44 13.00
C GLU A 185 6.34 -7.12 12.25
N SER A 186 7.06 -6.99 11.13
CA SER A 186 7.09 -5.77 10.31
C SER A 186 5.71 -5.43 9.75
N ILE A 187 4.94 -6.41 9.24
CA ILE A 187 3.58 -6.20 8.73
C ILE A 187 2.62 -5.78 9.86
N THR A 188 2.71 -6.45 11.00
CA THR A 188 1.81 -6.24 12.13
C THR A 188 2.02 -4.87 12.78
N THR A 189 3.28 -4.53 13.06
CA THR A 189 3.66 -3.28 13.75
C THR A 189 3.70 -2.05 12.85
N ARG A 190 3.64 -2.22 11.52
CA ARG A 190 3.67 -1.11 10.57
C ARG A 190 2.58 -0.08 10.83
N ASP A 191 2.95 1.19 10.82
CA ASP A 191 2.03 2.32 10.88
C ASP A 191 0.99 2.32 9.75
N TYR A 192 -0.14 2.97 9.99
CA TYR A 192 -1.15 3.21 8.96
C TYR A 192 -0.70 4.32 8.00
N ARG A 193 -0.03 3.93 6.90
CA ARG A 193 0.45 4.88 5.89
C ARG A 193 -0.59 5.21 4.82
N GLU A 194 -1.48 4.27 4.50
CA GLU A 194 -2.60 4.51 3.58
C GLU A 194 -3.68 5.36 4.26
N THR A 195 -3.92 6.55 3.74
CA THR A 195 -4.93 7.50 4.24
C THR A 195 -6.35 7.08 3.85
N ARG A 196 -7.37 7.64 4.52
CA ARG A 196 -8.79 7.37 4.20
C ARG A 196 -9.22 7.90 2.83
N HIS A 197 -8.59 8.98 2.40
CA HIS A 197 -8.87 9.71 1.17
C HIS A 197 -7.54 10.18 0.57
N ASN A 198 -7.54 10.44 -0.75
CA ASN A 198 -6.30 10.65 -1.51
C ASN A 198 -5.26 9.57 -1.19
N THR A 199 -5.70 8.30 -1.16
CA THR A 199 -4.94 7.16 -0.68
C THR A 199 -3.71 6.96 -1.55
N ILE A 200 -2.52 7.05 -0.94
CA ILE A 200 -1.26 6.68 -1.57
C ILE A 200 -0.97 5.24 -1.19
N GLU A 201 -0.68 4.41 -2.19
CA GLU A 201 -0.30 3.02 -2.01
C GLU A 201 0.90 2.89 -1.08
N ASP A 202 0.81 1.97 -0.11
CA ASP A 202 1.94 1.61 0.73
C ASP A 202 2.78 0.50 0.08
N ASP A 203 3.69 0.89 -0.81
CA ASP A 203 4.57 -0.02 -1.54
C ASP A 203 5.43 -0.91 -0.63
N GLY A 204 5.83 -0.37 0.52
CA GLY A 204 6.58 -1.13 1.52
C GLY A 204 5.73 -2.22 2.15
N LEU A 205 4.47 -1.92 2.51
CA LEU A 205 3.54 -2.93 3.03
C LEU A 205 3.23 -3.99 1.98
N ARG A 206 2.93 -3.57 0.74
CA ARG A 206 2.72 -4.48 -0.38
C ARG A 206 3.90 -5.42 -0.59
N GLY A 207 5.11 -4.85 -0.59
CA GLY A 207 6.36 -5.60 -0.73
C GLY A 207 6.57 -6.63 0.36
N LEU A 208 6.36 -6.25 1.63
CA LEU A 208 6.46 -7.16 2.78
C LEU A 208 5.45 -8.31 2.69
N ILE A 209 4.20 -8.03 2.32
CA ILE A 209 3.13 -9.02 2.18
C ILE A 209 3.46 -10.00 1.04
N ASN A 210 3.88 -9.49 -0.12
CA ASN A 210 4.28 -10.33 -1.26
C ASN A 210 5.49 -11.21 -0.91
N LEU A 211 6.49 -10.64 -0.25
CA LEU A 211 7.66 -11.40 0.19
C LEU A 211 7.27 -12.49 1.20
N MET A 212 6.42 -12.16 2.17
CA MET A 212 5.90 -13.14 3.12
C MET A 212 5.12 -14.26 2.41
N THR A 213 4.33 -13.92 1.38
CA THR A 213 3.57 -14.90 0.58
C THR A 213 4.52 -15.91 -0.05
N VAL A 214 5.58 -15.42 -0.69
CA VAL A 214 6.57 -16.28 -1.33
C VAL A 214 7.34 -17.11 -0.29
N VAL A 215 7.74 -16.52 0.84
CA VAL A 215 8.41 -17.25 1.94
C VAL A 215 7.52 -18.39 2.46
N MET A 216 6.20 -18.19 2.53
CA MET A 216 5.25 -19.21 3.00
C MET A 216 5.00 -20.37 2.04
N LYS A 217 5.43 -20.28 0.77
CA LYS A 217 5.38 -21.40 -0.18
C LYS A 217 6.38 -22.50 0.16
N HIS A 218 7.44 -22.17 0.92
CA HIS A 218 8.47 -23.12 1.37
C HIS A 218 8.05 -23.98 2.58
N ASN A 219 6.75 -24.09 2.86
CA ASN A 219 6.17 -24.95 3.91
C ASN A 219 6.84 -24.83 5.30
N LEU A 220 7.15 -23.60 5.71
CA LEU A 220 7.80 -23.31 6.99
C LEU A 220 6.92 -23.68 8.20
N SER A 221 7.56 -24.07 9.31
CA SER A 221 6.90 -24.36 10.59
C SER A 221 6.21 -23.13 11.18
N PHE A 222 6.70 -21.92 10.86
CA PHE A 222 6.04 -20.65 11.18
C PHE A 222 4.56 -20.65 10.83
N LYS A 223 4.16 -21.26 9.69
CA LYS A 223 2.76 -21.28 9.24
C LYS A 223 1.82 -21.93 10.26
N CYS A 224 2.30 -22.94 10.98
CA CYS A 224 1.54 -23.68 12.00
C CYS A 224 1.83 -23.19 13.43
N SER A 225 2.69 -22.19 13.60
CA SER A 225 3.03 -21.65 14.90
C SER A 225 1.93 -20.73 15.42
N LYS A 226 2.04 -20.35 16.70
CA LYS A 226 1.12 -19.38 17.31
C LYS A 226 1.19 -18.02 16.60
N GLU A 227 2.39 -17.58 16.27
CA GLU A 227 2.67 -16.35 15.54
C GLU A 227 2.06 -16.39 14.13
N GLY A 228 2.10 -17.53 13.44
CA GLY A 228 1.43 -17.72 12.16
C GLY A 228 -0.09 -17.53 12.26
N LYS A 229 -0.74 -18.09 13.30
CA LYS A 229 -2.17 -17.89 13.58
C LYS A 229 -2.49 -16.43 13.90
N GLU A 230 -1.67 -15.78 14.71
CA GLU A 230 -1.81 -14.35 15.04
C GLU A 230 -1.68 -13.48 13.78
N LEU A 231 -0.76 -13.81 12.87
CA LEU A 231 -0.64 -13.11 11.59
C LEU A 231 -1.91 -13.25 10.73
N VAL A 232 -2.55 -14.42 10.67
CA VAL A 232 -3.82 -14.61 9.95
C VAL A 232 -4.91 -13.69 10.50
N LEU A 233 -5.02 -13.60 11.83
CA LEU A 233 -5.96 -12.69 12.48
C LEU A 233 -5.64 -11.22 12.19
N HIS A 234 -4.36 -10.84 12.23
CA HIS A 234 -3.94 -9.49 11.88
C HIS A 234 -4.20 -9.14 10.42
N LEU A 235 -4.03 -10.08 9.49
CA LEU A 235 -4.34 -9.88 8.08
C LEU A 235 -5.85 -9.72 7.86
N PHE A 236 -6.66 -10.51 8.57
CA PHE A 236 -8.12 -10.33 8.56
C PHE A 236 -8.52 -8.93 9.03
N ASP A 237 -8.01 -8.47 10.17
CA ASP A 237 -8.29 -7.13 10.67
C ASP A 237 -7.73 -6.04 9.74
N ALA A 238 -6.54 -6.26 9.16
CA ALA A 238 -5.94 -5.36 8.19
C ALA A 238 -6.79 -5.18 6.93
N LEU A 239 -7.65 -6.14 6.59
CA LEU A 239 -8.54 -6.11 5.44
C LEU A 239 -9.96 -5.63 5.77
N PHE A 240 -10.48 -5.97 6.95
CA PHE A 240 -11.91 -5.90 7.26
C PHE A 240 -12.27 -5.12 8.53
N ALA A 241 -11.29 -4.74 9.37
CA ALA A 241 -11.60 -3.98 10.57
C ALA A 241 -12.23 -2.63 10.23
N LEU A 242 -13.31 -2.30 10.93
CA LEU A 242 -14.07 -1.07 10.70
C LEU A 242 -13.46 0.10 11.48
N PRO A 243 -13.39 1.30 10.89
CA PRO A 243 -12.92 2.48 11.59
C PRO A 243 -13.86 2.86 12.73
N SER A 244 -13.26 3.32 13.84
CA SER A 244 -13.98 3.89 14.98
C SER A 244 -13.37 5.25 15.34
N PRO A 245 -14.04 6.07 16.19
CA PRO A 245 -13.46 7.33 16.65
C PRO A 245 -12.08 7.19 17.32
N LYS A 246 -11.82 6.03 17.95
CA LYS A 246 -10.51 5.72 18.57
C LYS A 246 -9.50 5.17 17.56
N GLN A 247 -9.98 4.44 16.55
CA GLN A 247 -9.15 3.78 15.54
C GLN A 247 -9.56 4.26 14.15
N ARG A 248 -9.23 5.52 13.85
CA ARG A 248 -9.69 6.15 12.62
C ARG A 248 -9.10 5.52 11.36
N HIS A 249 -7.86 5.05 11.43
CA HIS A 249 -7.11 4.64 10.26
C HIS A 249 -7.39 3.21 9.78
N LEU A 250 -8.33 2.49 10.38
CA LEU A 250 -8.75 1.16 9.91
C LEU A 250 -9.60 1.25 8.63
N PRO A 251 -9.58 0.22 7.77
CA PRO A 251 -8.66 -0.92 7.79
C PRO A 251 -7.23 -0.52 7.36
N LYS A 252 -6.22 -1.35 7.67
CA LYS A 252 -4.82 -1.05 7.31
C LYS A 252 -4.60 -1.08 5.79
N CYS A 253 -5.14 -2.09 5.11
CA CYS A 253 -5.07 -2.27 3.66
C CYS A 253 -6.29 -1.65 2.97
N LYS A 254 -6.08 -0.50 2.32
CA LYS A 254 -7.11 0.27 1.63
C LYS A 254 -6.96 0.24 0.11
N SER A 255 -5.74 0.36 -0.41
CA SER A 255 -5.51 0.37 -1.86
C SER A 255 -5.83 -0.99 -2.49
N PRO A 256 -6.37 -1.04 -3.72
CA PRO A 256 -6.72 -2.30 -4.39
C PRO A 256 -5.54 -3.28 -4.48
N SER A 257 -4.33 -2.78 -4.74
CA SER A 257 -3.12 -3.58 -4.88
C SER A 257 -2.64 -4.20 -3.55
N VAL A 258 -2.63 -3.43 -2.45
CA VAL A 258 -2.28 -3.96 -1.12
C VAL A 258 -3.33 -4.96 -0.65
N ARG A 259 -4.62 -4.68 -0.88
CA ARG A 259 -5.71 -5.61 -0.56
C ARG A 259 -5.57 -6.93 -1.31
N SER A 260 -5.29 -6.89 -2.62
CA SER A 260 -5.03 -8.08 -3.42
C SER A 260 -3.87 -8.90 -2.83
N ALA A 261 -2.74 -8.26 -2.53
CA ALA A 261 -1.59 -8.93 -1.92
C ALA A 261 -1.94 -9.57 -0.57
N ALA A 262 -2.72 -8.89 0.27
CA ALA A 262 -3.15 -9.42 1.57
C ALA A 262 -4.08 -10.63 1.42
N TYR A 263 -4.95 -10.65 0.41
CA TYR A 263 -5.76 -11.83 0.09
C TYR A 263 -4.90 -13.00 -0.37
N ASP A 264 -3.90 -12.76 -1.23
CA ASP A 264 -2.98 -13.80 -1.69
C ASP A 264 -2.20 -14.41 -0.52
N LEU A 265 -1.70 -13.58 0.41
CA LEU A 265 -1.02 -14.04 1.62
C LEU A 265 -1.96 -14.83 2.53
N LEU A 266 -3.19 -14.35 2.73
CA LEU A 266 -4.19 -15.09 3.52
C LEU A 266 -4.39 -16.49 2.95
N VAL A 267 -4.66 -16.60 1.65
CA VAL A 267 -4.85 -17.89 0.97
C VAL A 267 -3.62 -18.79 1.14
N GLU A 268 -2.42 -18.25 0.98
CA GLU A 268 -1.18 -19.00 1.15
C GLU A 268 -0.95 -19.50 2.60
N MET A 269 -1.37 -18.72 3.60
CA MET A 269 -1.33 -19.12 5.01
C MET A 269 -2.31 -20.26 5.35
N LEU A 270 -3.40 -20.42 4.58
CA LEU A 270 -4.35 -21.52 4.76
C LEU A 270 -3.91 -22.81 4.08
N LYS A 271 -3.14 -22.72 2.99
CA LYS A 271 -2.69 -23.90 2.24
C LYS A 271 -1.88 -24.83 3.15
N GLY A 272 -2.37 -26.06 3.28
CA GLY A 272 -1.76 -27.08 4.12
C GLY A 272 -1.94 -26.88 5.64
N SER A 273 -2.71 -25.87 6.09
CA SER A 273 -2.93 -25.58 7.51
C SER A 273 -4.42 -25.58 7.86
N ILE A 274 -4.90 -26.69 8.44
CA ILE A 274 -6.28 -26.83 8.92
C ILE A 274 -6.58 -25.84 10.05
N GLU A 275 -5.61 -25.59 10.92
CA GLU A 275 -5.78 -24.70 12.06
C GLU A 275 -5.99 -23.25 11.60
N ASN A 276 -5.17 -22.76 10.66
CA ASN A 276 -5.35 -21.42 10.10
C ASN A 276 -6.69 -21.31 9.35
N TYR A 277 -7.08 -22.36 8.63
CA TYR A 277 -8.37 -22.41 7.95
C TYR A 277 -9.52 -22.27 8.95
N GLN A 278 -9.52 -23.04 10.05
CA GLN A 278 -10.55 -22.98 11.08
C GLN A 278 -10.67 -21.58 11.70
N VAL A 279 -9.53 -20.96 12.03
CA VAL A 279 -9.49 -19.62 12.62
C VAL A 279 -10.08 -18.57 11.67
N LEU A 280 -9.66 -18.55 10.41
CA LEU A 280 -10.19 -17.59 9.43
C LEU A 280 -11.67 -17.86 9.13
N HIS A 281 -12.04 -19.13 8.97
CA HIS A 281 -13.41 -19.54 8.69
C HIS A 281 -14.37 -19.09 9.79
N GLU A 282 -14.00 -19.23 11.07
CA GLU A 282 -14.79 -18.72 12.19
C GLU A 282 -15.01 -17.21 12.11
N LYS A 283 -13.97 -16.43 11.78
CA LYS A 283 -14.07 -14.98 11.60
C LYS A 283 -15.00 -14.59 10.45
N LEU A 284 -14.88 -15.27 9.30
CA LEU A 284 -15.73 -15.03 8.14
C LEU A 284 -17.19 -15.40 8.43
N LEU A 285 -17.45 -16.54 9.07
CA LEU A 285 -18.79 -16.93 9.48
C LEU A 285 -19.42 -15.87 10.38
N LEU A 286 -18.68 -15.40 11.40
CA LEU A 286 -19.14 -14.35 12.29
C LEU A 286 -19.50 -13.07 11.52
N GLN A 287 -18.63 -12.65 10.58
CA GLN A 287 -18.86 -11.46 9.76
C GLN A 287 -20.11 -11.58 8.87
N HIS A 288 -20.47 -12.78 8.43
CA HIS A 288 -21.63 -13.02 7.55
C HIS A 288 -22.88 -13.51 8.28
N THR A 289 -22.92 -13.45 9.62
CA THR A 289 -24.14 -13.75 10.37
C THR A 289 -25.23 -12.68 10.14
N PRO A 290 -26.53 -13.03 10.18
CA PRO A 290 -27.61 -12.05 10.03
C PRO A 290 -27.59 -10.93 11.07
N ASP A 291 -27.01 -11.18 12.24
CA ASP A 291 -26.91 -10.23 13.35
C ASP A 291 -25.66 -9.33 13.26
N SER A 292 -24.76 -9.56 12.30
CA SER A 292 -23.51 -8.78 12.19
C SER A 292 -23.72 -7.39 11.59
N HIS A 293 -24.76 -7.21 10.77
CA HIS A 293 -25.09 -5.95 10.12
C HIS A 293 -26.59 -5.85 9.82
N ASN A 294 -27.07 -4.63 9.61
CA ASN A 294 -28.42 -4.43 9.10
C ASN A 294 -28.57 -5.06 7.71
N PRO A 295 -29.77 -5.54 7.32
CA PRO A 295 -30.01 -6.05 5.97
C PRO A 295 -29.60 -5.02 4.91
N TYR A 296 -28.86 -5.48 3.92
CA TYR A 296 -28.52 -4.65 2.76
C TYR A 296 -29.77 -4.38 1.93
N PRO A 297 -29.95 -3.16 1.41
CA PRO A 297 -31.00 -2.91 0.43
C PRO A 297 -30.70 -3.65 -0.89
N TRP A 298 -31.73 -3.85 -1.71
CA TRP A 298 -31.65 -4.65 -2.95
C TRP A 298 -30.66 -4.07 -3.98
N ASP A 299 -30.42 -2.76 -3.92
CA ASP A 299 -29.54 -1.96 -4.76
C ASP A 299 -28.20 -1.64 -4.09
N TYR A 300 -27.83 -2.38 -3.03
CA TYR A 300 -26.56 -2.18 -2.34
C TYR A 300 -25.35 -2.69 -3.14
N TRP A 301 -24.48 -1.77 -3.56
CA TRP A 301 -23.26 -2.10 -4.29
C TRP A 301 -22.06 -1.62 -3.46
N PRO A 302 -21.36 -2.52 -2.73
CA PRO A 302 -20.27 -2.15 -1.83
C PRO A 302 -19.17 -1.30 -2.49
N HIS A 303 -18.90 -1.54 -3.77
CA HIS A 303 -17.88 -0.80 -4.53
C HIS A 303 -18.28 0.66 -4.80
N GLU A 304 -19.57 0.95 -4.92
CA GLU A 304 -20.09 2.28 -5.28
C GLU A 304 -20.62 3.07 -4.08
N ASP A 305 -20.77 2.43 -2.92
CA ASP A 305 -21.35 3.00 -1.70
C ASP A 305 -20.31 3.48 -0.67
N GLY A 306 -19.03 3.51 -1.05
CA GLY A 306 -17.93 4.10 -0.29
C GLY A 306 -17.83 5.63 -0.45
N ARG A 307 -17.14 6.28 0.48
CA ARG A 307 -16.76 7.69 0.42
C ARG A 307 -15.97 7.97 -0.88
N ALA A 308 -16.17 9.16 -1.46
CA ALA A 308 -15.45 9.56 -2.66
C ALA A 308 -13.93 9.69 -2.41
N GLU A 309 -13.13 9.46 -3.45
CA GLU A 309 -11.65 9.49 -3.37
C GLU A 309 -11.11 10.85 -2.90
N CYS A 310 -11.78 11.94 -3.29
CA CYS A 310 -11.48 13.30 -2.85
C CYS A 310 -11.79 13.55 -1.35
N GLY A 311 -12.38 12.58 -0.66
CA GLY A 311 -12.54 12.55 0.79
C GLY A 311 -13.85 13.12 1.33
N TYR A 312 -14.76 13.54 0.46
CA TYR A 312 -16.05 14.11 0.84
C TYR A 312 -17.20 13.09 0.82
N VAL A 313 -18.19 13.34 1.68
CA VAL A 313 -19.42 12.54 1.80
C VAL A 313 -20.57 13.37 1.24
N GLY A 314 -21.41 12.74 0.42
CA GLY A 314 -22.61 13.36 -0.14
C GLY A 314 -23.79 13.41 0.84
N LEU A 315 -24.89 13.99 0.37
CA LEU A 315 -26.20 13.92 1.04
C LEU A 315 -27.20 13.25 0.11
N THR A 316 -27.93 12.27 0.61
CA THR A 316 -28.96 11.57 -0.17
C THR A 316 -30.10 12.52 -0.49
N ASN A 317 -30.47 12.65 -1.76
CA ASN A 317 -31.67 13.37 -2.16
C ASN A 317 -32.92 12.54 -1.76
N LEU A 318 -33.85 13.15 -1.03
CA LEU A 318 -35.07 12.51 -0.54
C LEU A 318 -36.29 12.78 -1.44
N GLY A 319 -36.07 13.30 -2.64
CA GLY A 319 -37.09 13.67 -3.62
C GLY A 319 -36.77 15.04 -4.21
N ALA A 320 -37.21 16.09 -3.52
CA ALA A 320 -37.02 17.49 -3.89
C ALA A 320 -36.07 18.25 -2.92
N THR A 321 -35.17 17.55 -2.23
CA THR A 321 -34.33 18.14 -1.16
C THR A 321 -32.94 18.58 -1.64
N CYS A 322 -32.75 18.85 -2.92
CA CYS A 322 -31.45 19.30 -3.46
C CYS A 322 -31.04 20.67 -2.92
N TYR A 323 -31.99 21.59 -2.68
CA TYR A 323 -31.74 22.89 -2.07
C TYR A 323 -31.10 22.75 -0.67
N LEU A 324 -31.61 21.81 0.15
CA LEU A 324 -31.07 21.49 1.47
C LEU A 324 -29.68 20.91 1.34
N ALA A 325 -29.50 19.93 0.45
CA ALA A 325 -28.20 19.28 0.25
C ALA A 325 -27.12 20.30 -0.15
N SER A 326 -27.42 21.16 -1.13
CA SER A 326 -26.51 22.23 -1.55
C SER A 326 -26.23 23.21 -0.42
N CYS A 327 -27.26 23.70 0.28
CA CYS A 327 -27.09 24.66 1.37
C CYS A 327 -26.20 24.10 2.50
N ILE A 328 -26.48 22.87 2.94
CA ILE A 328 -25.71 22.23 4.01
C ILE A 328 -24.26 21.97 3.58
N GLN A 329 -24.03 21.50 2.36
CA GLN A 329 -22.67 21.28 1.86
C GLN A 329 -21.87 22.59 1.82
N HIS A 330 -22.44 23.70 1.34
CA HIS A 330 -21.77 25.01 1.38
C HIS A 330 -21.43 25.44 2.82
N LEU A 331 -22.37 25.30 3.76
CA LEU A 331 -22.15 25.64 5.16
C LEU A 331 -21.08 24.74 5.81
N TYR A 332 -21.10 23.44 5.51
CA TYR A 332 -20.12 22.47 6.02
C TYR A 332 -18.69 22.75 5.55
N MET A 333 -18.55 23.31 4.35
CA MET A 333 -17.25 23.67 3.77
C MET A 333 -16.63 24.91 4.41
N LEU A 334 -17.36 25.65 5.24
CA LEU A 334 -16.84 26.73 6.07
C LEU A 334 -16.25 26.16 7.38
N PRO A 335 -14.92 26.10 7.57
CA PRO A 335 -14.32 25.39 8.70
C PRO A 335 -14.74 25.96 10.06
N GLN A 336 -14.92 27.28 10.14
CA GLN A 336 -15.36 27.96 11.35
C GLN A 336 -16.80 27.58 11.71
N ALA A 337 -17.74 27.66 10.75
CA ALA A 337 -19.13 27.28 10.98
C ALA A 337 -19.24 25.79 11.36
N ARG A 338 -18.49 24.92 10.66
CA ARG A 338 -18.42 23.49 10.99
C ARG A 338 -17.93 23.24 12.41
N ALA A 339 -16.84 23.89 12.83
CA ALA A 339 -16.31 23.76 14.17
C ALA A 339 -17.30 24.28 15.22
N SER A 340 -17.91 25.45 14.99
CA SER A 340 -18.91 26.05 15.88
C SER A 340 -20.11 25.13 16.06
N ILE A 341 -20.72 24.64 14.98
CA ILE A 341 -21.87 23.72 15.02
C ILE A 341 -21.52 22.45 15.80
N LEU A 342 -20.38 21.81 15.49
CA LEU A 342 -19.95 20.58 16.16
C LEU A 342 -19.62 20.78 17.65
N SER A 343 -19.18 21.97 18.04
CA SER A 343 -18.80 22.30 19.43
C SER A 343 -19.95 22.89 20.27
N ALA A 344 -21.06 23.27 19.63
CA ALA A 344 -22.18 23.91 20.28
C ALA A 344 -22.77 23.00 21.37
N LYS A 345 -22.98 23.56 22.56
CA LYS A 345 -23.58 22.82 23.68
C LYS A 345 -25.10 22.85 23.53
N ILE A 346 -25.71 21.69 23.71
CA ILE A 346 -27.16 21.55 23.78
C ILE A 346 -27.53 21.52 25.26
N ASP A 347 -28.14 22.59 25.76
CA ASP A 347 -28.71 22.67 27.11
C ASP A 347 -30.25 22.76 27.06
N GLU A 348 -30.89 22.68 28.22
CA GLU A 348 -32.36 22.68 28.34
C GLU A 348 -33.02 23.99 27.86
N ASN A 349 -32.26 25.08 27.72
CA ASN A 349 -32.77 26.38 27.28
C ASN A 349 -32.53 26.64 25.78
N CYS A 350 -31.84 25.74 25.08
CA CYS A 350 -31.53 25.86 23.67
C CYS A 350 -32.81 25.76 22.83
N LYS A 351 -33.22 26.89 22.24
CA LYS A 351 -34.30 26.90 21.25
C LYS A 351 -33.93 26.01 20.07
N HIS A 352 -34.89 25.27 19.52
CA HIS A 352 -34.68 24.36 18.38
C HIS A 352 -33.63 23.25 18.61
N GLU A 353 -33.40 22.82 19.86
CA GLU A 353 -32.47 21.75 20.25
C GLU A 353 -32.42 20.55 19.27
N ASN A 354 -33.58 20.01 18.89
CA ASN A 354 -33.65 18.83 18.03
C ASN A 354 -33.06 19.09 16.64
N THR A 355 -33.24 20.30 16.12
CA THR A 355 -32.64 20.72 14.84
C THR A 355 -31.12 20.78 14.96
N LEU A 356 -30.59 21.38 16.04
CA LEU A 356 -29.16 21.45 16.27
C LEU A 356 -28.55 20.05 16.42
N ARG A 357 -29.21 19.14 17.16
CA ARG A 357 -28.77 17.75 17.34
C ARG A 357 -28.67 17.00 16.02
N GLU A 358 -29.68 17.11 15.16
CA GLU A 358 -29.66 16.45 13.85
C GLU A 358 -28.65 17.11 12.88
N LEU A 359 -28.44 18.42 12.98
CA LEU A 359 -27.41 19.12 12.21
C LEU A 359 -25.99 18.70 12.64
N GLN A 360 -25.74 18.62 13.95
CA GLN A 360 -24.48 18.10 14.52
C GLN A 360 -24.22 16.67 14.08
N ARG A 361 -25.25 15.81 14.15
CA ARG A 361 -25.19 14.44 13.65
C ARG A 361 -24.81 14.42 12.17
N MET A 362 -25.50 15.21 11.34
CA MET A 362 -25.21 15.32 9.92
C MET A 362 -23.75 15.73 9.67
N PHE A 363 -23.26 16.78 10.35
CA PHE A 363 -21.88 17.26 10.21
C PHE A 363 -20.84 16.23 10.68
N ALA A 364 -21.14 15.48 11.75
CA ALA A 364 -20.29 14.41 12.23
C ALA A 364 -20.20 13.27 11.20
N TYR A 365 -21.31 12.89 10.54
CA TYR A 365 -21.28 11.91 9.45
C TYR A 365 -20.49 12.42 8.24
N LEU A 366 -20.69 13.68 7.83
CA LEU A 366 -19.93 14.28 6.73
C LEU A 366 -18.42 14.29 7.02
N LEU A 367 -18.04 14.47 8.30
CA LEU A 367 -16.64 14.46 8.73
C LEU A 367 -16.05 13.04 8.80
N GLU A 368 -16.73 12.10 9.45
CA GLU A 368 -16.13 10.82 9.88
C GLU A 368 -16.59 9.58 9.12
N SER A 369 -17.69 9.62 8.36
CA SER A 369 -18.27 8.42 7.75
C SER A 369 -17.54 7.96 6.48
N GLU A 370 -17.25 6.67 6.35
CA GLU A 370 -16.73 6.07 5.10
C GLU A 370 -17.81 5.79 4.04
N ARG A 371 -19.05 6.25 4.26
CA ARG A 371 -20.16 6.05 3.31
C ARG A 371 -20.10 7.08 2.19
N LYS A 372 -20.65 6.73 1.02
CA LYS A 372 -20.86 7.63 -0.11
C LYS A 372 -21.66 8.87 0.27
N ALA A 373 -22.75 8.69 1.03
CA ALA A 373 -23.65 9.76 1.41
C ALA A 373 -24.32 9.53 2.77
N TYR A 374 -24.67 10.62 3.45
CA TYR A 374 -25.53 10.62 4.63
C TYR A 374 -26.99 10.89 4.25
N ASN A 375 -27.92 10.19 4.90
CA ASN A 375 -29.36 10.36 4.68
C ASN A 375 -29.93 11.40 5.66
N PRO A 376 -30.39 12.59 5.20
CA PRO A 376 -30.83 13.67 6.07
C PRO A 376 -32.29 13.55 6.57
N ARG A 377 -32.93 12.37 6.49
CA ARG A 377 -34.33 12.17 6.92
C ARG A 377 -34.57 12.58 8.38
N GLY A 378 -33.61 12.33 9.27
CA GLY A 378 -33.70 12.71 10.68
C GLY A 378 -33.86 14.23 10.85
N PHE A 379 -33.02 15.00 10.16
CA PHE A 379 -33.10 16.45 10.12
C PHE A 379 -34.42 16.95 9.53
N CYS A 380 -34.90 16.38 8.42
CA CYS A 380 -36.15 16.80 7.78
C CYS A 380 -37.38 16.59 8.68
N LYS A 381 -37.33 15.63 9.61
CA LYS A 381 -38.42 15.34 10.56
C LYS A 381 -38.51 16.33 11.72
N VAL A 382 -37.44 17.09 11.99
CA VAL A 382 -37.37 18.01 13.13
C VAL A 382 -37.27 19.47 12.70
N TYR A 383 -36.79 19.71 11.48
CA TYR A 383 -36.65 21.04 10.94
C TYR A 383 -38.01 21.58 10.49
N THR A 384 -38.37 22.75 11.04
CA THR A 384 -39.58 23.47 10.63
C THR A 384 -39.24 24.69 9.77
N MET A 385 -40.11 25.01 8.83
CA MET A 385 -40.06 26.23 8.02
C MET A 385 -41.52 26.68 7.82
N ASP A 386 -41.82 27.97 7.95
CA ASP A 386 -43.19 28.50 7.86
C ASP A 386 -44.18 27.80 8.81
N HIS A 387 -43.70 27.47 10.01
CA HIS A 387 -44.43 26.72 11.05
C HIS A 387 -44.87 25.29 10.65
N GLN A 388 -44.36 24.75 9.55
CA GLN A 388 -44.61 23.37 9.10
C GLN A 388 -43.32 22.56 9.06
N LEU A 389 -43.45 21.24 9.14
CA LEU A 389 -42.32 20.33 8.93
C LEU A 389 -41.90 20.34 7.45
N LEU A 390 -40.62 20.07 7.22
CA LEU A 390 -40.07 20.08 5.87
C LEU A 390 -40.65 18.92 5.03
N ASN A 391 -41.39 19.26 3.98
CA ASN A 391 -41.91 18.28 3.02
C ASN A 391 -40.82 17.92 2.00
N THR A 392 -40.33 16.68 2.03
CA THR A 392 -39.24 16.23 1.15
C THR A 392 -39.66 16.10 -0.32
N GLY A 393 -40.95 16.20 -0.64
CA GLY A 393 -41.49 16.23 -2.00
C GLY A 393 -41.71 17.65 -2.56
N GLU A 394 -41.48 18.68 -1.77
CA GLU A 394 -41.66 20.08 -2.16
C GLU A 394 -40.33 20.72 -2.55
N GLN A 395 -40.29 21.42 -3.68
CA GLN A 395 -39.14 22.23 -4.06
C GLN A 395 -39.17 23.55 -3.30
N LYS A 396 -38.04 23.94 -2.72
CA LYS A 396 -37.86 25.23 -2.06
C LYS A 396 -36.67 25.99 -2.62
N ASP A 397 -36.68 27.30 -2.44
CA ASP A 397 -35.55 28.15 -2.76
C ASP A 397 -34.40 27.94 -1.76
N MET A 398 -33.17 27.80 -2.27
CA MET A 398 -31.99 27.55 -1.46
C MET A 398 -31.63 28.74 -0.57
N ALA A 399 -31.78 29.98 -1.06
CA ALA A 399 -31.45 31.17 -0.30
C ALA A 399 -32.47 31.39 0.82
N GLU A 400 -33.75 31.16 0.55
CA GLU A 400 -34.80 31.21 1.57
C GLU A 400 -34.54 30.20 2.70
N PHE A 401 -34.22 28.94 2.35
CA PHE A 401 -33.84 27.92 3.33
C PHE A 401 -32.59 28.31 4.12
N PHE A 402 -31.56 28.86 3.45
CA PHE A 402 -30.33 29.30 4.09
C PHE A 402 -30.59 30.42 5.11
N THR A 403 -31.33 31.46 4.73
CA THR A 403 -31.67 32.56 5.64
C THR A 403 -32.44 32.05 6.85
N ASN A 404 -33.43 31.17 6.65
CA ASN A 404 -34.18 30.58 7.76
C ASN A 404 -33.28 29.75 8.70
N LEU A 405 -32.37 28.94 8.13
CA LEU A 405 -31.42 28.13 8.89
C LEU A 405 -30.50 29.01 9.75
N ILE A 406 -29.93 30.08 9.17
CA ILE A 406 -29.05 30.99 9.92
C ILE A 406 -29.80 31.68 11.06
N SER A 407 -31.00 32.21 10.82
CA SER A 407 -31.80 32.83 11.90
C SER A 407 -32.07 31.85 13.05
N LYS A 408 -32.37 30.59 12.74
CA LYS A 408 -32.54 29.55 13.77
C LYS A 408 -31.25 29.22 14.51
N LEU A 409 -30.12 29.17 13.82
CA LEU A 409 -28.81 28.97 14.45
C LEU A 409 -28.42 30.13 15.38
N GLU A 410 -28.76 31.37 15.01
CA GLU A 410 -28.59 32.53 15.87
C GLU A 410 -29.44 32.40 17.14
N GLU A 411 -30.71 31.98 17.03
CA GLU A 411 -31.59 31.74 18.17
C GLU A 411 -31.17 30.57 19.08
N MET A 412 -30.35 29.64 18.56
CA MET A 412 -29.78 28.51 19.32
C MET A 412 -28.57 28.92 20.16
N THR A 413 -27.99 30.09 19.88
CA THR A 413 -26.82 30.61 20.59
C THR A 413 -27.30 31.37 21.84
N PRO A 414 -26.70 31.12 23.03
CA PRO A 414 -27.12 31.75 24.28
C PRO A 414 -26.94 33.28 24.31
#